data_AF-A0A258GGI3-F1
#
_entry.id   AF-A0A258GGI3-F1
#
_cell.length_a   1.000
_cell.length_b   1.000
_cell.length_c   1.000
_cell.angle_alpha   90.00
_cell.angle_beta   90.00
_cell.angle_gamma   90.00
#
_symmetry.space_group_name_H-M   'P 1'
#
loop_
_entity.id
_entity.type
_entity.pdbx_description
1 polymer ?
#
loop_
_entity_poly.entity_id
_entity_poly.type
_entity_poly.pdbx_seq_one_letter_code
_entity_poly.pdbx_strand_id
1 'polypeptide(L)'
;MPNFAQSLEKTLHNALQNASDRAHEYATLEHLLLALVEDPDAAEVMTACGVDLGELAEVVKQYLDQEYQSLKTEDEADPQPTAGFQRVIQRAILHVQSSGKDTVTGANVLVALFSERDSYAVYFLQQQDMSRLDAVSYISHGIGKGGRQVETRTPGGAEEPQQQAEEKSDKSKKDSALDQFTVNLNQKALDGKVDPLIGRGPEVDRTIQILCRRSKNNPLYVGDPGVGKTAIAEGLARKIVEGDVPEVLEKAVIYSLDMGALLAGTRYRGDFEERLKQ
;
A
#
# COMPACT_ATOMS: atom_id res chain seq x y z
N MET A 1 20.72 -16.75 -4.97
CA MET A 1 19.60 -16.53 -4.03
C MET A 1 19.77 -15.11 -3.52
N PRO A 2 18.70 -14.34 -3.29
CA PRO A 2 18.81 -13.00 -2.71
C PRO A 2 19.46 -13.11 -1.33
N ASN A 3 20.26 -12.10 -0.98
CA ASN A 3 20.91 -12.03 0.32
C ASN A 3 19.97 -11.42 1.35
N PHE A 4 20.15 -11.79 2.61
CA PHE A 4 19.48 -11.10 3.71
C PHE A 4 20.23 -9.83 4.06
N ALA A 5 19.50 -8.79 4.42
CA ALA A 5 20.10 -7.63 5.08
C ALA A 5 20.70 -8.08 6.42
N GLN A 6 21.82 -7.46 6.84
CA GLN A 6 22.45 -7.79 8.12
C GLN A 6 21.51 -7.57 9.31
N SER A 7 20.62 -6.55 9.22
CA SER A 7 19.54 -6.33 10.19
C SER A 7 18.65 -7.57 10.29
N LEU A 8 18.17 -8.07 9.16
CA LEU A 8 17.30 -9.24 9.11
C LEU A 8 17.99 -10.51 9.62
N GLU A 9 19.26 -10.76 9.28
CA GLU A 9 20.00 -11.91 9.82
C GLU A 9 20.06 -11.89 11.34
N LYS A 10 20.34 -10.71 11.91
CA LYS A 10 20.30 -10.50 13.36
C LYS A 10 18.90 -10.73 13.93
N THR A 11 17.86 -10.24 13.25
CA THR A 11 16.45 -10.41 13.64
C THR A 11 16.05 -11.89 13.68
N LEU A 12 16.45 -12.69 12.68
CA LEU A 12 16.17 -14.13 12.66
C LEU A 12 16.91 -14.86 13.78
N HIS A 13 18.15 -14.50 14.04
CA HIS A 13 18.90 -15.05 15.17
C HIS A 13 18.25 -14.68 16.51
N ASN A 14 17.84 -13.43 16.68
CA ASN A 14 17.14 -12.98 17.88
C ASN A 14 15.81 -13.72 18.08
N ALA A 15 15.08 -14.06 17.02
CA ALA A 15 13.86 -14.86 17.12
C ALA A 15 14.13 -16.27 17.66
N LEU A 16 15.20 -16.93 17.18
CA LEU A 16 15.63 -18.23 17.70
C LEU A 16 16.12 -18.12 19.14
N GLN A 17 16.90 -17.09 19.46
CA GLN A 17 17.39 -16.85 20.82
C GLN A 17 16.22 -16.64 21.79
N ASN A 18 15.19 -15.88 21.40
CA ASN A 18 13.99 -15.68 22.22
C ASN A 18 13.24 -16.99 22.53
N ALA A 19 13.28 -17.97 21.62
CA ALA A 19 12.72 -19.30 21.87
C ALA A 19 13.63 -20.11 22.79
N SER A 20 14.95 -20.05 22.57
CA SER A 20 15.96 -20.74 23.38
C SER A 20 15.97 -20.26 24.84
N ASP A 21 15.94 -18.94 25.07
CA ASP A 21 15.91 -18.32 26.40
C ASP A 21 14.66 -18.73 27.21
N ARG A 22 13.58 -19.12 26.52
CA ARG A 22 12.33 -19.60 27.11
C ARG A 22 12.23 -21.12 27.18
N ALA A 23 13.25 -21.84 26.72
CA ALA A 23 13.30 -23.29 26.56
C ALA A 23 12.10 -23.83 25.73
N HIS A 24 11.71 -23.11 24.69
CA HIS A 24 10.69 -23.56 23.75
C HIS A 24 11.30 -24.46 22.67
N GLU A 25 10.71 -25.62 22.41
CA GLU A 25 11.18 -26.56 21.36
C GLU A 25 11.18 -25.92 19.96
N TYR A 26 10.22 -25.03 19.72
CA TYR A 26 9.96 -24.45 18.42
C TYR A 26 10.00 -22.92 18.43
N ALA A 27 10.69 -22.36 17.43
CA ALA A 27 10.59 -20.94 17.09
C ALA A 27 9.37 -20.69 16.19
N THR A 28 8.39 -19.99 16.74
CA THR A 28 7.12 -19.66 16.09
C THR A 28 7.10 -18.27 15.46
N LEU A 29 5.97 -17.91 14.85
CA LEU A 29 5.77 -16.58 14.27
C LEU A 29 5.69 -15.48 15.32
N GLU A 30 5.32 -15.80 16.56
CA GLU A 30 5.28 -14.85 17.67
C GLU A 30 6.69 -14.48 18.13
N HIS A 31 7.61 -15.45 18.17
CA HIS A 31 9.04 -15.18 18.37
C HIS A 31 9.61 -14.31 17.26
N LEU A 32 9.22 -14.59 16.00
CA LEU A 32 9.62 -13.79 14.86
C LEU A 32 9.08 -12.37 14.94
N LEU A 33 7.80 -12.20 15.31
CA LEU A 33 7.19 -10.89 15.48
C LEU A 33 7.87 -10.09 16.58
N LEU A 34 8.16 -10.73 17.73
CA LEU A 34 8.88 -10.08 18.82
C LEU A 34 10.25 -9.56 18.38
N ALA A 35 10.99 -10.35 17.60
CA ALA A 35 12.27 -9.90 17.04
C ALA A 35 12.09 -8.80 15.97
N LEU A 36 11.05 -8.87 15.13
CA LEU A 36 10.76 -7.85 14.12
C LEU A 36 10.40 -6.49 14.71
N VAL A 37 9.89 -6.42 15.94
CA VAL A 37 9.66 -5.14 16.65
C VAL A 37 10.97 -4.37 16.84
N GLU A 38 12.10 -5.05 16.96
CA GLU A 38 13.44 -4.44 17.10
C GLU A 38 14.18 -4.27 15.77
N ASP A 39 13.66 -4.85 14.69
CA ASP A 39 14.24 -4.72 13.35
C ASP A 39 13.96 -3.31 12.79
N PRO A 40 14.97 -2.56 12.34
CA PRO A 40 14.78 -1.17 11.93
C PRO A 40 13.80 -1.02 10.75
N ASP A 41 13.85 -1.92 9.77
CA ASP A 41 13.01 -1.85 8.58
C ASP A 41 11.55 -2.20 8.93
N ALA A 42 11.34 -3.22 9.76
CA ALA A 42 9.99 -3.63 10.16
C ALA A 42 9.37 -2.66 11.19
N ALA A 43 10.16 -2.16 12.14
CA ALA A 43 9.73 -1.18 13.13
C ALA A 43 9.28 0.13 12.47
N GLU A 44 9.99 0.58 11.43
CA GLU A 44 9.60 1.76 10.66
C GLU A 44 8.22 1.56 10.01
N VAL A 45 8.00 0.42 9.35
CA VAL A 45 6.71 0.09 8.73
C VAL A 45 5.60 0.02 9.77
N MET A 46 5.80 -0.70 10.87
CA MET A 46 4.80 -0.84 11.94
C MET A 46 4.45 0.52 12.56
N THR A 47 5.45 1.34 12.86
CA THR A 47 5.25 2.69 13.42
C THR A 47 4.48 3.58 12.44
N ALA A 48 4.83 3.54 11.15
CA ALA A 48 4.12 4.27 10.12
C ALA A 48 2.68 3.79 9.96
N CYS A 49 2.41 2.51 10.19
CA CYS A 49 1.07 1.93 10.23
C CYS A 49 0.30 2.21 11.52
N GLY A 50 0.88 2.95 12.47
CA GLY A 50 0.22 3.34 13.72
C GLY A 50 0.25 2.28 14.81
N VAL A 51 1.13 1.29 14.70
CA VAL A 51 1.36 0.28 15.75
C VAL A 51 2.19 0.88 16.87
N ASP A 52 1.74 0.71 18.11
CA ASP A 52 2.54 0.92 19.31
C ASP A 52 3.42 -0.31 19.54
N LEU A 53 4.70 -0.16 19.19
CA LEU A 53 5.72 -1.21 19.30
C LEU A 53 5.94 -1.66 20.75
N GLY A 54 5.79 -0.76 21.71
CA GLY A 54 5.96 -1.07 23.14
C GLY A 54 4.84 -1.97 23.62
N GLU A 55 3.59 -1.57 23.35
CA GLU A 55 2.42 -2.38 23.69
C GLU A 55 2.44 -3.73 22.96
N LEU A 56 2.78 -3.74 21.67
CA LEU A 56 2.85 -4.98 20.88
C LEU A 56 3.90 -5.95 21.44
N ALA A 57 5.10 -5.47 21.77
CA ALA A 57 6.15 -6.30 22.34
C ALA A 57 5.73 -6.92 23.68
N GLU A 58 5.09 -6.15 24.55
CA GLU A 58 4.63 -6.63 25.85
C GLU A 58 3.52 -7.68 25.72
N VAL A 59 2.54 -7.47 24.85
CA VAL A 59 1.47 -8.46 24.59
C VAL A 59 2.06 -9.76 24.02
N VAL A 60 2.99 -9.68 23.08
CA VAL A 60 3.63 -10.86 22.49
C VAL A 60 4.50 -11.59 23.52
N LYS A 61 5.29 -10.87 24.34
CA LYS A 61 6.05 -11.48 25.45
C LYS A 61 5.13 -12.19 26.43
N GLN A 62 4.05 -11.53 26.85
CA GLN A 62 3.09 -12.11 27.77
C GLN A 62 2.48 -13.41 27.21
N TYR A 63 2.11 -13.42 25.93
CA TYR A 63 1.61 -14.62 25.26
C TYR A 63 2.65 -15.76 25.26
N LEU A 64 3.89 -15.47 24.89
CA LEU A 64 4.98 -16.44 24.90
C LEU A 64 5.27 -16.96 26.32
N ASP A 65 5.20 -16.10 27.32
CA ASP A 65 5.56 -16.43 28.70
C ASP A 65 4.42 -17.13 29.46
N GLN A 66 3.15 -16.98 29.06
CA GLN A 66 1.99 -17.51 29.79
C GLN A 66 1.28 -18.64 29.04
N GLU A 67 0.92 -18.41 27.78
CA GLU A 67 0.09 -19.34 26.99
C GLU A 67 0.94 -20.43 26.31
N TYR A 68 2.22 -20.13 26.03
CA TYR A 68 3.13 -21.05 25.34
C TYR A 68 3.95 -21.96 26.27
N GLN A 69 3.77 -21.84 27.61
CA GLN A 69 4.53 -22.64 28.59
C GLN A 69 4.32 -24.16 28.47
N SER A 70 3.21 -24.60 27.87
CA SER A 70 2.88 -26.01 27.69
C SER A 70 3.82 -26.75 26.71
N LEU A 71 4.68 -26.02 26.00
CA LEU A 71 5.61 -26.54 24.98
C LEU A 71 7.09 -26.40 25.41
N LYS A 72 7.35 -26.21 26.71
CA LYS A 72 8.70 -26.21 27.25
C LYS A 72 9.28 -27.62 27.25
N THR A 73 10.50 -27.76 26.73
CA THR A 73 11.24 -29.02 26.76
C THR A 73 12.27 -29.00 27.88
N GLU A 74 12.52 -30.14 28.49
CA GLU A 74 13.62 -30.30 29.46
C GLU A 74 14.98 -30.42 28.76
N ASP A 75 14.99 -30.71 27.46
CA ASP A 75 16.20 -30.81 26.64
C ASP A 75 16.69 -29.41 26.19
N GLU A 76 17.97 -29.11 26.43
CA GLU A 76 18.71 -27.94 25.92
C GLU A 76 19.04 -28.09 24.42
N ALA A 77 18.05 -28.44 23.60
CA ALA A 77 18.22 -28.48 22.15
C ALA A 77 17.96 -27.11 21.53
N ASP A 78 18.69 -26.78 20.46
CA ASP A 78 18.44 -25.55 19.71
C ASP A 78 17.02 -25.55 19.12
N PRO A 79 16.24 -24.47 19.33
CA PRO A 79 14.85 -24.40 18.90
C PRO A 79 14.75 -24.49 17.39
N GLN A 80 13.81 -25.30 16.91
CA GLN A 80 13.61 -25.49 15.48
C GLN A 80 12.54 -24.54 14.94
N PRO A 81 12.77 -23.85 13.79
CA PRO A 81 11.72 -23.06 13.16
C PRO A 81 10.51 -23.90 12.78
N THR A 82 9.31 -23.43 13.12
CA THR A 82 8.07 -24.06 12.67
C THR A 82 7.91 -23.98 11.14
N ALA A 83 7.06 -24.85 10.58
CA ALA A 83 6.71 -24.78 9.15
C ALA A 83 6.11 -23.41 8.76
N GLY A 84 5.34 -22.77 9.67
CA GLY A 84 4.82 -21.41 9.45
C GLY A 84 5.94 -20.38 9.33
N PHE A 85 6.92 -20.43 10.24
CA PHE A 85 8.11 -19.60 10.20
C PHE A 85 8.85 -19.75 8.86
N GLN A 86 9.15 -20.99 8.47
CA GLN A 86 9.87 -21.26 7.22
C GLN A 86 9.11 -20.76 5.98
N ARG A 87 7.78 -20.95 5.95
CA ARG A 87 6.92 -20.43 4.86
C ARG A 87 6.96 -18.91 4.76
N VAL A 88 6.95 -18.20 5.89
CA VAL A 88 7.02 -16.73 5.91
C VAL A 88 8.35 -16.25 5.31
N ILE A 89 9.47 -16.83 5.73
CA ILE A 89 10.80 -16.48 5.18
C ILE A 89 10.87 -16.79 3.69
N GLN A 90 10.42 -17.97 3.28
CA GLN A 90 10.43 -18.37 1.87
C GLN A 90 9.55 -17.45 1.01
N ARG A 91 8.39 -17.02 1.51
CA ARG A 91 7.52 -16.07 0.81
C ARG A 91 8.17 -14.70 0.68
N ALA A 92 8.86 -14.22 1.70
CA ALA A 92 9.61 -12.95 1.63
C ALA A 92 10.71 -13.02 0.55
N ILE A 93 11.47 -14.12 0.51
CA ILE A 93 12.50 -14.37 -0.53
C ILE A 93 11.88 -14.35 -1.93
N LEU A 94 10.81 -15.13 -2.14
CA LEU A 94 10.17 -15.23 -3.46
C LEU A 94 9.59 -13.88 -3.91
N HIS A 95 9.04 -13.10 -2.99
CA HIS A 95 8.52 -11.78 -3.29
C HIS A 95 9.63 -10.84 -3.77
N VAL A 96 10.74 -10.76 -3.03
CA VAL A 96 11.90 -9.93 -3.37
C VAL A 96 12.48 -10.32 -4.74
N GLN A 97 12.63 -11.62 -5.00
CA GLN A 97 13.07 -12.13 -6.31
C GLN A 97 12.14 -11.71 -7.45
N SER A 98 10.83 -11.83 -7.23
CA SER A 98 9.84 -11.46 -8.26
C SER A 98 9.80 -9.95 -8.55
N SER A 99 10.24 -9.12 -7.60
CA SER A 99 10.36 -7.67 -7.75
C SER A 99 11.71 -7.21 -8.31
N GLY A 100 12.59 -8.14 -8.69
CA GLY A 100 13.92 -7.82 -9.25
C GLY A 100 14.88 -7.19 -8.24
N LYS A 101 14.61 -7.34 -6.94
CA LYS A 101 15.49 -6.89 -5.86
C LYS A 101 16.35 -8.06 -5.37
N ASP A 102 17.55 -7.74 -4.89
CA ASP A 102 18.52 -8.76 -4.47
C ASP A 102 18.64 -8.91 -2.95
N THR A 103 17.96 -8.05 -2.17
CA THR A 103 18.09 -8.00 -0.71
C THR A 103 16.73 -8.14 -0.03
N VAL A 104 16.63 -9.08 0.91
CA VAL A 104 15.46 -9.26 1.78
C VAL A 104 15.69 -8.53 3.11
N THR A 105 14.73 -7.71 3.50
CA THR A 105 14.74 -6.91 4.75
C THR A 105 13.64 -7.35 5.71
N GLY A 106 13.67 -6.89 6.97
CA GLY A 106 12.62 -7.17 7.95
C GLY A 106 11.23 -6.74 7.49
N ALA A 107 11.13 -5.62 6.77
CA ALA A 107 9.87 -5.16 6.17
C ALA A 107 9.24 -6.19 5.20
N ASN A 108 10.07 -6.90 4.42
CA ASN A 108 9.57 -7.96 3.52
C ASN A 108 9.03 -9.16 4.31
N VAL A 109 9.69 -9.50 5.42
CA VAL A 109 9.27 -10.59 6.31
C VAL A 109 7.98 -10.23 7.03
N LEU A 110 7.84 -8.99 7.51
CA LEU A 110 6.62 -8.47 8.12
C LEU A 110 5.42 -8.56 7.15
N VAL A 111 5.58 -8.19 5.88
CA VAL A 111 4.51 -8.36 4.88
C VAL A 111 4.17 -9.83 4.64
N ALA A 112 5.18 -10.69 4.61
CA ALA A 112 4.98 -12.12 4.41
C ALA A 112 4.27 -12.78 5.62
N LEU A 113 4.47 -12.26 6.84
CA LEU A 113 3.84 -12.71 8.08
C LEU A 113 2.31 -12.75 7.97
N PHE A 114 1.70 -11.71 7.38
CA PHE A 114 0.25 -11.62 7.15
C PHE A 114 -0.34 -12.71 6.24
N SER A 115 0.51 -13.53 5.60
CA SER A 115 0.05 -14.69 4.82
C SER A 115 -0.29 -15.89 5.71
N GLU A 116 0.08 -15.86 6.99
CA GLU A 116 -0.26 -16.87 8.01
C GLU A 116 -1.40 -16.34 8.90
N ARG A 117 -2.62 -16.30 8.33
CA ARG A 117 -3.81 -15.67 8.95
C ARG A 117 -4.23 -16.30 10.29
N ASP A 118 -3.91 -17.57 10.49
CA ASP A 118 -4.28 -18.34 11.68
C ASP A 118 -3.21 -18.27 12.79
N SER A 119 -2.30 -17.28 12.73
CA SER A 119 -1.24 -17.09 13.73
C SER A 119 -1.57 -15.98 14.72
N TYR A 120 -1.11 -16.15 15.96
CA TYR A 120 -1.29 -15.12 16.98
C TYR A 120 -0.46 -13.87 16.67
N ALA A 121 0.69 -14.04 15.99
CA ALA A 121 1.46 -12.92 15.46
C ALA A 121 0.61 -11.97 14.59
N VAL A 122 -0.15 -12.52 13.63
CA VAL A 122 -1.04 -11.71 12.79
C VAL A 122 -2.23 -11.17 13.58
N TYR A 123 -2.77 -11.96 14.51
CA TYR A 123 -3.85 -11.52 15.40
C TYR A 123 -3.47 -10.28 16.22
N PHE A 124 -2.28 -10.24 16.83
CA PHE A 124 -1.83 -9.08 17.62
C PHE A 124 -1.62 -7.83 16.78
N LEU A 125 -1.09 -7.98 15.56
CA LEU A 125 -1.00 -6.86 14.61
C LEU A 125 -2.38 -6.32 14.21
N GLN A 126 -3.33 -7.21 13.97
CA GLN A 126 -4.72 -6.84 13.65
C GLN A 126 -5.46 -6.19 14.83
N GLN A 127 -5.12 -6.55 16.07
CA GLN A 127 -5.69 -5.92 17.26
C GLN A 127 -5.28 -4.45 17.39
N GLN A 128 -4.13 -4.07 16.85
CA GLN A 128 -3.72 -2.68 16.67
C GLN A 128 -4.13 -2.10 15.30
N ASP A 129 -5.14 -2.72 14.67
CA ASP A 129 -5.70 -2.34 13.37
C ASP A 129 -4.66 -2.31 12.22
N MET A 130 -3.56 -3.05 12.31
CA MET A 130 -2.60 -3.15 11.20
C MET A 130 -2.99 -4.28 10.26
N SER A 131 -3.20 -3.94 8.99
CA SER A 131 -3.49 -4.92 7.93
C SER A 131 -2.26 -5.16 7.04
N ARG A 132 -2.33 -6.23 6.24
CA ARG A 132 -1.33 -6.48 5.19
C ARG A 132 -1.27 -5.33 4.18
N LEU A 133 -2.42 -4.72 3.88
CA LEU A 133 -2.51 -3.65 2.89
C LEU A 133 -1.73 -2.43 3.38
N ASP A 134 -1.81 -2.10 4.67
CA ASP A 134 -1.06 -0.99 5.26
C ASP A 134 0.45 -1.19 5.10
N ALA A 135 0.95 -2.38 5.44
CA ALA A 135 2.37 -2.72 5.32
C ALA A 135 2.87 -2.65 3.86
N VAL A 136 2.09 -3.20 2.92
CA VAL A 136 2.44 -3.17 1.48
C VAL A 136 2.38 -1.74 0.92
N SER A 137 1.38 -0.95 1.34
CA SER A 137 1.23 0.44 0.92
C SER A 137 2.41 1.28 1.37
N TYR A 138 2.85 1.12 2.62
CA TYR A 138 4.02 1.80 3.16
C TYR A 138 5.30 1.42 2.40
N ILE A 139 5.56 0.14 2.17
CA ILE A 139 6.79 -0.29 1.47
C ILE A 139 6.80 0.19 0.01
N SER A 140 5.63 0.27 -0.62
CA SER A 140 5.53 0.63 -2.05
C SER A 140 5.52 2.14 -2.28
N HIS A 141 4.95 2.91 -1.36
CA HIS A 141 4.66 4.34 -1.56
C HIS A 141 5.10 5.25 -0.39
N GLY A 142 5.64 4.70 0.70
CA GLY A 142 5.99 5.44 1.92
C GLY A 142 4.79 6.00 2.70
N ILE A 143 3.59 5.47 2.45
CA ILE A 143 2.34 6.00 3.01
C ILE A 143 1.98 5.22 4.27
N GLY A 144 2.16 5.85 5.43
CA GLY A 144 1.69 5.33 6.72
C GLY A 144 0.19 5.49 6.92
N LYS A 145 -0.37 4.77 7.89
CA LYS A 145 -1.79 4.85 8.26
C LYS A 145 -2.14 6.27 8.73
N GLY A 146 -3.18 6.86 8.13
CA GLY A 146 -3.54 8.27 8.33
C GLY A 146 -2.87 9.27 7.38
N GLY A 147 -2.05 8.81 6.43
CA GLY A 147 -1.41 9.64 5.41
C GLY A 147 -0.16 10.37 5.90
N ARG A 148 0.51 9.86 6.94
CA ARG A 148 1.86 10.33 7.32
C ARG A 148 2.86 9.73 6.32
N GLN A 149 3.32 10.57 5.39
CA GLN A 149 4.58 10.32 4.69
C GLN A 149 5.72 10.52 5.69
N VAL A 150 6.53 9.50 5.90
CA VAL A 150 7.87 9.68 6.45
C VAL A 150 8.78 9.86 5.24
N GLU A 151 9.53 10.96 5.21
CA GLU A 151 10.46 11.25 4.12
C GLU A 151 11.42 10.07 3.93
N THR A 152 11.37 9.49 2.74
CA THR A 152 12.33 8.49 2.29
C THR A 152 13.72 9.12 2.25
N ARG A 153 14.57 8.75 3.21
CA ARG A 153 16.02 8.95 3.07
C ARG A 153 16.52 7.94 2.03
N THR A 154 16.71 8.42 0.81
CA THR A 154 17.51 7.71 -0.19
C THR A 154 18.95 7.55 0.36
N PRO A 155 19.53 6.34 0.37
CA PRO A 155 20.95 6.18 0.66
C PRO A 155 21.74 6.52 -0.61
N GLY A 156 22.23 7.75 -0.71
CA GLY A 156 23.17 8.21 -1.72
C GLY A 156 24.42 8.78 -1.04
N GLY A 157 25.58 8.20 -1.33
CA GLY A 157 26.84 8.53 -0.69
C GLY A 157 27.45 9.90 -1.07
N ALA A 158 28.25 10.38 -0.10
CA ALA A 158 29.39 11.30 -0.18
C ALA A 158 29.23 12.73 -0.75
N GLU A 159 29.47 13.67 0.18
CA GLU A 159 30.13 15.00 0.06
C GLU A 159 29.29 16.29 -0.13
N GLU A 160 29.14 16.95 1.03
CA GLU A 160 29.23 18.38 1.39
C GLU A 160 28.12 19.41 1.09
N PRO A 161 27.91 20.38 2.03
CA PRO A 161 26.68 21.14 2.18
C PRO A 161 26.78 22.57 1.61
N GLN A 162 25.75 23.02 0.89
CA GLN A 162 25.55 24.44 0.63
C GLN A 162 24.13 24.91 0.96
N GLN A 163 24.12 26.09 1.59
CA GLN A 163 23.00 26.80 2.20
C GLN A 163 22.05 27.47 1.20
N GLN A 164 20.80 27.66 1.68
CA GLN A 164 19.75 28.60 1.24
C GLN A 164 19.09 28.26 -0.12
N ALA A 165 17.78 28.39 -0.31
CA ALA A 165 16.85 29.36 0.24
C ALA A 165 15.40 28.81 0.32
N GLU A 166 14.58 29.52 1.08
CA GLU A 166 13.14 29.36 1.20
C GLU A 166 12.41 29.35 -0.15
N GLU A 167 11.62 28.31 -0.42
CA GLU A 167 10.32 28.47 -1.07
C GLU A 167 9.30 27.54 -0.40
N LYS A 168 8.45 28.15 0.43
CA LYS A 168 7.20 27.55 0.89
C LYS A 168 6.35 27.22 -0.34
N SER A 169 6.26 25.95 -0.70
CA SER A 169 5.12 25.45 -1.47
C SER A 169 4.34 24.45 -0.63
N ASP A 170 3.16 24.92 -0.26
CA ASP A 170 2.11 24.21 0.45
C ASP A 170 1.62 23.03 -0.41
N LYS A 171 2.13 21.82 -0.15
CA LYS A 171 1.67 20.57 -0.80
C LYS A 171 1.36 19.49 0.24
N SER A 172 0.42 19.80 1.12
CA SER A 172 -0.33 18.79 1.89
C SER A 172 -1.62 18.40 1.17
N LYS A 173 -1.55 17.90 -0.07
CA LYS A 173 -2.67 17.13 -0.64
C LYS A 173 -2.35 15.66 -0.42
N LYS A 174 -2.97 15.06 0.61
CA LYS A 174 -3.11 13.61 0.72
C LYS A 174 -3.64 13.11 -0.62
N ASP A 175 -2.91 12.26 -1.33
CA ASP A 175 -3.38 11.69 -2.60
C ASP A 175 -4.70 10.95 -2.34
N SER A 176 -5.78 11.49 -2.88
CA SER A 176 -7.12 10.94 -2.79
C SER A 176 -7.18 9.59 -3.51
N ALA A 177 -8.11 8.70 -3.16
CA ALA A 177 -8.39 7.51 -3.96
C ALA A 177 -8.64 7.86 -5.45
N LEU A 178 -9.17 9.05 -5.71
CA LEU A 178 -9.30 9.62 -7.05
C LEU A 178 -7.93 9.86 -7.71
N ASP A 179 -6.95 10.38 -7.00
CA ASP A 179 -5.62 10.64 -7.56
C ASP A 179 -4.86 9.34 -7.87
N GLN A 180 -5.16 8.26 -7.14
CA GLN A 180 -4.52 6.95 -7.33
C GLN A 180 -5.15 6.12 -8.45
N PHE A 181 -6.49 6.09 -8.55
CA PHE A 181 -7.21 5.17 -9.45
C PHE A 181 -7.89 5.86 -10.62
N THR A 182 -7.77 7.19 -10.73
CA THR A 182 -8.40 7.94 -11.82
C THR A 182 -7.45 8.93 -12.45
N VAL A 183 -7.75 9.30 -13.70
CA VAL A 183 -7.06 10.36 -14.43
C VAL A 183 -8.00 11.56 -14.50
N ASN A 184 -7.55 12.71 -13.99
CA ASN A 184 -8.30 13.96 -14.10
C ASN A 184 -8.25 14.50 -15.53
N LEU A 185 -9.38 14.43 -16.25
CA LEU A 185 -9.47 14.86 -17.64
C LEU A 185 -9.50 16.39 -17.77
N ASN A 186 -10.01 17.11 -16.77
CA ASN A 186 -9.99 18.57 -16.77
C ASN A 186 -8.55 19.09 -16.66
N GLN A 187 -7.74 18.49 -15.79
CA GLN A 187 -6.32 18.85 -15.69
C GLN A 187 -5.58 18.52 -16.99
N LYS A 188 -5.87 17.37 -17.60
CA LYS A 188 -5.31 17.01 -18.91
C LYS A 188 -5.68 18.02 -20.01
N ALA A 189 -6.90 18.55 -19.96
CA ALA A 189 -7.35 19.60 -20.88
C ALA A 189 -6.68 20.95 -20.61
N LEU A 190 -6.54 21.36 -19.33
CA LEU A 190 -5.80 22.56 -18.93
C LEU A 190 -4.33 22.52 -19.37
N ASP A 191 -3.71 21.36 -19.26
CA ASP A 191 -2.33 21.11 -19.71
C ASP A 191 -2.18 21.09 -21.25
N GLY A 192 -3.27 21.23 -22.00
CA GLY A 192 -3.26 21.17 -23.47
C GLY A 192 -3.00 19.77 -24.04
N LYS A 193 -3.14 18.72 -23.24
CA LYS A 193 -2.91 17.31 -23.63
C LYS A 193 -4.18 16.62 -24.17
N VAL A 194 -5.25 17.39 -24.39
CA VAL A 194 -6.50 16.92 -25.00
C VAL A 194 -6.61 17.50 -26.39
N ASP A 195 -6.68 16.62 -27.38
CA ASP A 195 -6.82 17.02 -28.78
C ASP A 195 -8.17 17.72 -29.03
N PRO A 196 -8.23 18.70 -29.96
CA PRO A 196 -9.48 19.32 -30.36
C PRO A 196 -10.42 18.30 -30.98
N LEU A 197 -11.66 18.26 -30.47
CA LEU A 197 -12.68 17.33 -30.94
C LEU A 197 -13.30 17.81 -32.25
N ILE A 198 -13.04 17.11 -33.36
CA ILE A 198 -13.55 17.49 -34.69
C ILE A 198 -14.87 16.77 -34.96
N GLY A 199 -15.92 17.54 -35.28
CA GLY A 199 -17.18 17.02 -35.83
C GLY A 199 -18.08 16.26 -34.85
N ARG A 200 -17.83 16.34 -33.53
CA ARG A 200 -18.63 15.65 -32.49
C ARG A 200 -19.28 16.55 -31.45
N GLY A 201 -19.51 17.81 -31.83
CA GLY A 201 -20.25 18.77 -31.01
C GLY A 201 -21.63 18.25 -30.56
N PRO A 202 -22.48 17.71 -31.47
CA PRO A 202 -23.81 17.23 -31.10
C PRO A 202 -23.82 16.15 -30.01
N GLU A 203 -22.84 15.24 -30.00
CA GLU A 203 -22.70 14.20 -28.99
C GLU A 203 -22.28 14.76 -27.63
N VAL A 204 -21.36 15.73 -27.61
CA VAL A 204 -20.96 16.43 -26.39
C VAL A 204 -22.14 17.22 -25.82
N ASP A 205 -22.85 17.98 -26.65
CA ASP A 205 -24.01 18.78 -26.22
C ASP A 205 -25.14 17.87 -25.69
N ARG A 206 -25.33 16.70 -26.31
CA ARG A 206 -26.27 15.70 -25.81
C ARG A 206 -25.85 15.14 -24.46
N THR A 207 -24.54 14.97 -24.23
CA THR A 207 -24.00 14.53 -22.93
C THR A 207 -24.29 15.54 -21.85
N ILE A 208 -24.01 16.82 -22.11
CA ILE A 208 -24.31 17.95 -21.22
C ILE A 208 -25.80 17.95 -20.86
N GLN A 209 -26.67 17.82 -21.86
CA GLN A 209 -28.11 17.79 -21.65
C GLN A 209 -28.56 16.63 -20.75
N ILE A 210 -27.92 15.46 -20.85
CA ILE A 210 -28.23 14.30 -19.99
C ILE A 210 -27.74 14.53 -18.57
N LEU A 211 -26.51 15.03 -18.37
CA LEU A 211 -25.92 15.30 -17.07
C LEU A 211 -26.71 16.34 -16.27
N CYS A 212 -27.30 17.34 -16.93
CA CYS A 212 -28.13 18.37 -16.31
C CYS A 212 -29.54 17.88 -15.89
N ARG A 213 -29.90 16.61 -16.12
CA ARG A 213 -31.22 16.07 -15.70
C ARG A 213 -31.23 15.76 -14.21
N ARG A 214 -32.37 15.95 -13.55
CA ARG A 214 -32.56 15.54 -12.14
C ARG A 214 -32.54 14.04 -11.90
N SER A 215 -32.91 13.25 -12.92
CA SER A 215 -32.95 11.78 -12.85
C SER A 215 -32.46 11.19 -14.17
N LYS A 216 -31.87 9.99 -14.12
CA LYS A 216 -31.27 9.33 -15.30
C LYS A 216 -30.20 10.22 -15.96
N ASN A 217 -29.34 10.79 -15.12
CA ASN A 217 -28.23 11.68 -15.49
C ASN A 217 -26.94 10.92 -15.84
N ASN A 218 -27.03 9.64 -16.16
CA ASN A 218 -25.88 8.78 -16.50
C ASN A 218 -25.85 8.56 -18.02
N PRO A 219 -25.04 9.32 -18.78
CA PRO A 219 -24.88 9.11 -20.23
C PRO A 219 -24.16 7.79 -20.52
N LEU A 220 -24.56 7.11 -21.61
CA LEU A 220 -23.92 5.89 -22.11
C LEU A 220 -23.62 6.02 -23.60
N TYR A 221 -22.34 5.95 -23.98
CA TYR A 221 -21.91 6.04 -25.38
C TYR A 221 -21.93 4.68 -26.09
N VAL A 222 -22.88 4.49 -27.00
CA VAL A 222 -23.04 3.26 -27.81
C VAL A 222 -22.40 3.42 -29.19
N GLY A 223 -21.86 2.34 -29.77
CA GLY A 223 -21.08 2.34 -31.02
C GLY A 223 -19.90 1.37 -30.99
N ASP A 224 -19.21 1.21 -32.11
CA ASP A 224 -18.12 0.22 -32.25
C ASP A 224 -16.86 0.59 -31.44
N PRO A 225 -15.98 -0.39 -31.12
CA PRO A 225 -14.68 -0.10 -30.52
C PRO A 225 -13.81 0.80 -31.44
N GLY A 226 -13.02 1.68 -30.85
CA GLY A 226 -12.09 2.53 -31.61
C GLY A 226 -12.72 3.75 -32.29
N VAL A 227 -14.06 3.90 -32.28
CA VAL A 227 -14.75 5.07 -32.85
C VAL A 227 -14.59 6.33 -32.02
N GLY A 228 -13.62 6.46 -31.11
CA GLY A 228 -13.36 7.70 -30.37
C GLY A 228 -14.41 8.08 -29.32
N LYS A 229 -15.03 7.10 -28.63
CA LYS A 229 -15.94 7.35 -27.50
C LYS A 229 -15.24 8.14 -26.37
N THR A 230 -13.99 7.79 -26.08
CA THR A 230 -13.15 8.46 -25.08
C THR A 230 -12.94 9.94 -25.43
N ALA A 231 -12.77 10.25 -26.72
CA ALA A 231 -12.58 11.62 -27.18
C ALA A 231 -13.80 12.52 -26.90
N ILE A 232 -15.02 11.95 -26.85
CA ILE A 232 -16.22 12.70 -26.48
C ILE A 232 -16.15 13.14 -25.00
N ALA A 233 -15.67 12.26 -24.11
CA ALA A 233 -15.50 12.58 -22.69
C ALA A 233 -14.38 13.62 -22.46
N GLU A 234 -13.26 13.49 -23.18
CA GLU A 234 -12.18 14.48 -23.15
C GLU A 234 -12.63 15.85 -23.72
N GLY A 235 -13.41 15.84 -24.80
CA GLY A 235 -14.01 17.06 -25.36
C GLY A 235 -14.99 17.75 -24.39
N LEU A 236 -15.74 16.97 -23.60
CA LEU A 236 -16.56 17.54 -22.52
C LEU A 236 -15.69 18.19 -21.43
N ALA A 237 -14.61 17.53 -21.00
CA ALA A 237 -13.70 18.09 -20.00
C ALA A 237 -13.08 19.42 -20.46
N ARG A 238 -12.73 19.50 -21.75
CA ARG A 238 -12.27 20.73 -22.38
C ARG A 238 -13.34 21.83 -22.38
N LYS A 239 -14.60 21.53 -22.75
CA LYS A 239 -15.69 22.50 -22.67
C LYS A 239 -15.92 23.04 -21.26
N ILE A 240 -15.81 22.20 -20.23
CA ILE A 240 -15.91 22.65 -18.83
C ILE A 240 -14.78 23.63 -18.49
N VAL A 241 -13.54 23.31 -18.88
CA VAL A 241 -12.37 24.17 -18.66
C VAL A 241 -12.50 25.51 -19.40
N GLU A 242 -13.04 25.50 -20.61
CA GLU A 242 -13.28 26.71 -21.43
C GLU A 242 -14.52 27.50 -20.98
N GLY A 243 -15.34 26.97 -20.05
CA GLY A 243 -16.58 27.59 -19.60
C GLY A 243 -17.74 27.49 -20.60
N ASP A 244 -17.64 26.65 -21.64
CA ASP A 244 -18.69 26.39 -22.64
C ASP A 244 -19.66 25.30 -22.16
N VAL A 245 -20.16 25.42 -20.92
CA VAL A 245 -21.14 24.52 -20.31
C VAL A 245 -22.12 25.31 -19.45
N PRO A 246 -23.33 24.77 -19.15
CA PRO A 246 -24.24 25.40 -18.21
C PRO A 246 -23.63 25.53 -16.80
N GLU A 247 -24.08 26.54 -16.05
CA GLU A 247 -23.60 26.88 -14.69
C GLU A 247 -23.51 25.66 -13.74
N VAL A 248 -24.44 24.69 -13.89
CA VAL A 248 -24.48 23.45 -13.09
C VAL A 248 -23.21 22.60 -13.25
N LEU A 249 -22.53 22.67 -14.40
CA LEU A 249 -21.36 21.87 -14.73
C LEU A 249 -20.04 22.66 -14.72
N GLU A 250 -20.07 23.99 -14.57
CA GLU A 250 -18.85 24.83 -14.61
C GLU A 250 -17.78 24.40 -13.60
N LYS A 251 -18.21 23.94 -12.42
CA LYS A 251 -17.32 23.49 -11.33
C LYS A 251 -17.11 21.99 -11.31
N ALA A 252 -17.65 21.25 -12.28
CA ALA A 252 -17.55 19.80 -12.30
C ALA A 252 -16.14 19.34 -12.71
N VAL A 253 -15.63 18.31 -12.04
CA VAL A 253 -14.34 17.68 -12.38
C VAL A 253 -14.63 16.30 -12.96
N ILE A 254 -14.09 16.04 -14.15
CA ILE A 254 -14.23 14.75 -14.83
C ILE A 254 -13.01 13.89 -14.53
N TYR A 255 -13.28 12.73 -13.97
CA TYR A 255 -12.30 11.70 -13.69
C TYR A 255 -12.56 10.48 -14.58
N SER A 256 -11.50 9.95 -15.20
CA SER A 256 -11.53 8.68 -15.92
C SER A 256 -11.00 7.59 -15.01
N LEU A 257 -11.83 6.61 -14.70
CA LEU A 257 -11.42 5.45 -13.89
C LEU A 257 -10.46 4.54 -14.68
N ASP A 258 -9.29 4.27 -14.14
CA ASP A 258 -8.33 3.33 -14.73
C ASP A 258 -8.57 1.92 -14.18
N MET A 259 -9.21 1.09 -15.02
CA MET A 259 -9.46 -0.31 -14.68
C MET A 259 -8.17 -1.12 -14.52
N GLY A 260 -7.09 -0.75 -15.22
CA GLY A 260 -5.79 -1.38 -15.08
C GLY A 260 -5.19 -1.11 -13.71
N ALA A 261 -5.22 0.16 -13.26
CA ALA A 261 -4.78 0.55 -11.93
C ALA A 261 -5.61 -0.13 -10.82
N LEU A 262 -6.92 -0.22 -11.01
CA LEU A 262 -7.79 -0.92 -10.07
C LEU A 262 -7.49 -2.42 -9.95
N LEU A 263 -7.21 -3.09 -11.06
CA LEU A 263 -6.90 -4.53 -11.08
C LEU A 263 -5.48 -4.84 -10.64
N ALA A 264 -4.53 -3.94 -10.89
CA ALA A 264 -3.12 -4.12 -10.56
C ALA A 264 -2.93 -4.36 -9.05
N GLY A 265 -2.38 -5.51 -8.69
CA GLY A 265 -2.14 -5.88 -7.30
C GLY A 265 -3.37 -6.38 -6.52
N THR A 266 -4.54 -6.51 -7.17
CA THR A 266 -5.68 -7.24 -6.58
C THR A 266 -5.50 -8.73 -6.83
N ARG A 267 -5.59 -9.54 -5.76
CA ARG A 267 -5.47 -11.01 -5.85
C ARG A 267 -6.81 -11.69 -5.60
N TYR A 268 -7.67 -11.04 -4.83
CA TYR A 268 -9.01 -11.51 -4.51
C TYR A 268 -10.04 -10.48 -4.97
N ARG A 269 -11.25 -10.96 -5.27
CA ARG A 269 -12.37 -10.12 -5.67
C ARG A 269 -12.70 -9.03 -4.64
N GLY A 270 -12.50 -9.32 -3.36
CA GLY A 270 -12.70 -8.35 -2.27
C GLY A 270 -11.82 -7.11 -2.39
N ASP A 271 -10.56 -7.28 -2.79
CA ASP A 271 -9.59 -6.18 -2.94
C ASP A 271 -10.05 -5.17 -4.02
N PHE A 272 -10.66 -5.67 -5.09
CA PHE A 272 -11.22 -4.83 -6.15
C PHE A 272 -12.47 -4.08 -5.66
N GLU A 273 -13.36 -4.76 -4.94
CA GLU A 273 -14.59 -4.15 -4.40
C GLU A 273 -14.28 -3.09 -3.33
N GLU A 274 -13.21 -3.27 -2.56
CA GLU A 274 -12.76 -2.30 -1.56
C GLU A 274 -12.25 -1.01 -2.21
N ARG A 275 -11.40 -1.12 -3.26
CA ARG A 275 -10.91 0.03 -4.03
C ARG A 275 -12.00 0.78 -4.78
N LEU A 276 -13.10 0.12 -5.13
CA LEU A 276 -14.24 0.74 -5.80
C LEU A 276 -15.19 1.46 -4.81
N LYS A 277 -15.15 1.10 -3.52
CA LYS A 277 -16.04 1.66 -2.48
C LYS A 277 -15.43 2.81 -1.70
N GLN A 278 -14.10 2.86 -1.59
CA GLN A 278 -13.36 3.99 -1.00
C GLN A 278 -13.34 5.19 -1.94
#